data_AF-A0A0E0IKU7-F1
#
_entry.id   AF-A0A0E0IKU7-F1
#
_cell.length_a   1.000
_cell.length_b   1.000
_cell.length_c   1.000
_cell.angle_alpha   90.00
_cell.angle_beta   90.00
_cell.angle_gamma   90.00
#
_symmetry.space_group_name_H-M   'P 1'
#
loop_
_entity.id
_entity.type
_entity.pdbx_description
1 polymer ?
#
loop_
_entity_poly.entity_id
_entity_poly.type
_entity_poly.pdbx_seq_one_letter_code
_entity_poly.pdbx_strand_id
1 'polypeptide(L)'
;MEPHADEVVFDGPYFRIYKNGKVDRLHRPLLVAAGVDDATVVVSKDVVLDAGTGLFVRVFLPKVQDQETGKKLPVLVYFHGGGFIIESADSATYHNYLNSVAAVAGVLVVSVNYRLAPENPLPAGYDDSWAALQWAVSAQDDWIAEHGDTARVFVAGDSAGGNIVHEMLLRASSNKGPRTTRGGTRRRLQARRHWRSSGASGCSCARRRRTGWGCSGARRYSTETTMARVRAAREVR
;
A
#
# COMPACT_ATOMS: atom_id res chain seq x y z
N MET A 1 -29.99 28.40 -11.84
CA MET A 1 -28.53 28.26 -11.77
C MET A 1 -28.17 28.68 -10.35
N GLU A 2 -27.79 27.74 -9.48
CA GLU A 2 -27.50 28.03 -8.07
C GLU A 2 -26.29 28.99 -7.99
N PRO A 3 -26.44 30.23 -7.47
CA PRO A 3 -25.44 31.29 -7.61
C PRO A 3 -24.14 31.06 -6.82
N HIS A 4 -24.01 29.92 -6.13
CA HIS A 4 -22.86 29.58 -5.28
C HIS A 4 -22.30 28.17 -5.57
N ALA A 5 -22.64 27.54 -6.69
CA ALA A 5 -22.19 26.19 -7.00
C ALA A 5 -20.65 26.07 -7.10
N ASP A 6 -19.99 27.13 -7.59
CA ASP A 6 -18.53 27.19 -7.76
C ASP A 6 -17.81 27.84 -6.56
N GLU A 7 -18.49 28.00 -5.42
CA GLU A 7 -17.86 28.45 -4.18
C GLU A 7 -16.88 27.38 -3.67
N VAL A 8 -15.62 27.77 -3.47
CA VAL A 8 -14.57 26.87 -2.94
C VAL A 8 -14.74 26.74 -1.43
N VAL A 9 -15.03 25.52 -0.95
CA VAL A 9 -15.13 25.20 0.49
C VAL A 9 -13.80 24.73 1.08
N PHE A 10 -12.89 24.24 0.24
CA PHE A 10 -11.51 23.93 0.65
C PHE A 10 -10.55 24.27 -0.49
N ASP A 11 -9.54 25.08 -0.19
CA ASP A 11 -8.46 25.43 -1.12
C ASP A 11 -7.12 24.99 -0.54
N GLY A 12 -6.59 23.91 -1.08
CA GLY A 12 -5.30 23.35 -0.68
C GLY A 12 -4.30 23.33 -1.85
N PRO A 13 -3.00 23.13 -1.56
CA PRO A 13 -1.96 23.11 -2.59
C PRO A 13 -2.11 21.96 -3.59
N TYR A 14 -2.83 20.90 -3.23
CA TYR A 14 -2.95 19.69 -4.05
C TYR A 14 -4.34 19.47 -4.66
N PHE A 15 -5.39 20.02 -4.04
CA PHE A 15 -6.75 19.88 -4.54
C PHE A 15 -7.65 21.00 -3.99
N ARG A 16 -8.73 21.28 -4.72
CA ARG A 16 -9.82 22.16 -4.29
C ARG A 16 -11.11 21.39 -4.22
N ILE A 17 -11.90 21.67 -3.20
CA ILE A 17 -13.26 21.14 -3.04
C ILE A 17 -14.24 22.31 -3.18
N TYR A 18 -15.24 22.12 -4.03
CA TYR A 18 -16.32 23.07 -4.25
C TYR A 18 -17.57 22.68 -3.46
N LYS A 19 -18.42 23.66 -3.15
CA LYS A 19 -19.66 23.46 -2.39
C LYS A 19 -20.62 22.47 -3.06
N ASN A 20 -20.58 22.39 -4.39
CA ASN A 20 -21.33 21.40 -5.18
C ASN A 20 -20.75 19.98 -5.14
N GLY A 21 -19.68 19.73 -4.37
CA GLY A 21 -19.00 18.44 -4.27
C GLY A 21 -17.96 18.16 -5.35
N LYS A 22 -17.81 19.04 -6.35
CA LYS A 22 -16.75 18.93 -7.36
C LYS A 22 -15.39 19.01 -6.68
N VAL A 23 -14.43 18.23 -7.17
CA VAL A 23 -13.02 18.32 -6.76
C VAL A 23 -12.11 18.52 -7.95
N ASP A 24 -11.32 19.59 -7.88
CA ASP A 24 -10.23 19.84 -8.82
C ASP A 24 -8.92 19.35 -8.19
N ARG A 25 -8.40 18.24 -8.72
CA ARG A 25 -7.08 17.71 -8.37
C ARG A 25 -6.01 18.52 -9.10
N LEU A 26 -5.40 19.47 -8.39
CA LEU A 26 -4.34 20.33 -8.91
C LEU A 26 -3.02 19.57 -9.00
N HIS A 27 -2.81 18.63 -8.08
CA HIS A 27 -1.72 17.67 -8.14
C HIS A 27 -2.08 16.53 -9.09
N ARG A 28 -1.40 16.48 -10.22
CA ARG A 28 -1.48 15.36 -11.16
C ARG A 28 -0.19 14.56 -11.07
N PRO A 29 -0.21 13.36 -10.46
CA PRO A 29 0.98 12.54 -10.41
C PRO A 29 1.38 12.15 -11.83
N LEU A 30 2.68 12.10 -12.09
CA LEU A 30 3.21 11.44 -13.27
C LEU A 30 2.86 9.95 -13.17
N LEU A 31 2.18 9.40 -14.17
CA LEU A 31 1.84 7.98 -14.19
C LEU A 31 2.94 7.20 -14.91
N VAL A 32 3.25 6.00 -14.39
CA VAL A 32 4.25 5.10 -14.94
C VAL A 32 3.57 3.80 -15.33
N ALA A 33 3.85 3.29 -16.52
CA ALA A 33 3.34 1.99 -16.95
C ALA A 33 4.00 0.86 -16.14
N ALA A 34 3.28 -0.23 -15.91
CA ALA A 34 3.89 -1.44 -15.38
C ALA A 34 4.92 -1.99 -16.39
N GLY A 35 6.01 -2.57 -15.89
CA GLY A 35 7.13 -3.02 -16.71
C GLY A 35 8.34 -3.39 -15.88
N VAL A 36 9.49 -3.48 -16.56
CA VAL A 36 10.79 -3.73 -15.94
C VAL A 36 11.41 -2.38 -15.55
N ASP A 37 11.84 -2.26 -14.30
CA ASP A 37 12.59 -1.11 -13.82
C ASP A 37 14.09 -1.33 -14.05
N ASP A 38 14.73 -0.48 -14.86
CA ASP A 38 16.13 -0.65 -15.25
C ASP A 38 17.11 -0.55 -14.07
N ALA A 39 16.77 0.23 -13.04
CA ALA A 39 17.65 0.48 -11.90
C ALA A 39 17.64 -0.69 -10.90
N THR A 40 16.47 -1.29 -10.68
CA THR A 40 16.25 -2.33 -9.65
C THR A 40 16.02 -3.72 -10.22
N VAL A 41 15.86 -3.84 -11.55
CA VAL A 41 15.47 -5.05 -12.29
C VAL A 41 14.18 -5.71 -11.80
N VAL A 42 13.37 -4.97 -11.04
CA VAL A 42 12.05 -5.40 -10.57
C VAL A 42 11.09 -5.38 -11.76
N VAL A 43 10.30 -6.45 -11.90
CA VAL A 43 9.25 -6.53 -12.92
C VAL A 43 7.91 -6.24 -12.26
N SER A 44 7.10 -5.41 -12.88
CA SER A 44 5.75 -5.08 -12.39
C SER A 44 4.67 -5.39 -13.42
N LYS A 45 3.48 -5.71 -12.93
CA LYS A 45 2.26 -5.89 -13.74
C LYS A 45 1.03 -5.35 -13.01
N ASP A 46 0.03 -4.92 -13.77
CA ASP A 46 -1.27 -4.51 -13.22
C ASP A 46 -2.28 -5.66 -13.33
N VAL A 47 -3.07 -5.85 -12.28
CA VAL A 47 -4.16 -6.83 -12.22
C VAL A 47 -5.43 -6.13 -11.78
N VAL A 48 -6.44 -6.14 -12.65
CA VAL A 48 -7.77 -5.59 -12.34
C VAL A 48 -8.52 -6.59 -11.48
N LEU A 49 -8.94 -6.16 -10.29
CA LEU A 49 -9.72 -7.00 -9.37
C LEU A 49 -11.22 -6.79 -9.55
N ASP A 50 -11.63 -5.56 -9.86
CA ASP A 50 -13.03 -5.21 -10.15
C ASP A 50 -13.09 -4.05 -11.14
N ALA A 51 -13.53 -4.35 -12.36
CA ALA A 51 -13.67 -3.36 -13.42
C ALA A 51 -14.81 -2.37 -13.17
N GLY A 52 -15.84 -2.73 -12.39
CA GLY A 52 -16.97 -1.86 -12.09
C GLY A 52 -16.61 -0.73 -11.13
N THR A 53 -15.65 -0.97 -10.24
CA THR A 53 -15.13 0.04 -9.30
C THR A 53 -13.81 0.66 -9.76
N GLY A 54 -13.17 0.10 -10.79
CA GLY A 54 -11.82 0.47 -11.21
C GLY A 54 -10.73 0.00 -10.24
N LEU A 55 -11.05 -0.94 -9.34
CA LEU A 55 -10.09 -1.49 -8.40
C LEU A 55 -9.08 -2.38 -9.13
N PHE A 56 -7.82 -1.99 -9.06
CA PHE A 56 -6.70 -2.79 -9.53
C PHE A 56 -5.56 -2.79 -8.51
N VAL A 57 -4.64 -3.72 -8.69
CA VAL A 57 -3.39 -3.76 -7.94
C VAL A 57 -2.22 -3.80 -8.89
N ARG A 58 -1.12 -3.16 -8.51
CA ARG A 58 0.18 -3.34 -9.17
C ARG A 58 1.02 -4.30 -8.37
N VAL A 59 1.41 -5.41 -9.00
CA VAL A 59 2.26 -6.43 -8.40
C VAL A 59 3.70 -6.18 -8.83
N PHE A 60 4.64 -6.18 -7.89
CA PHE A 60 6.07 -6.03 -8.12
C PHE A 60 6.80 -7.30 -7.71
N LEU A 61 7.59 -7.85 -8.63
CA LEU A 61 8.37 -9.06 -8.46
C LEU A 61 9.87 -8.73 -8.57
N PRO A 62 10.62 -8.76 -7.46
CA PRO A 62 12.06 -8.58 -7.53
C PRO A 62 12.76 -9.81 -8.11
N LYS A 63 13.92 -9.61 -8.71
CA LYS A 63 14.77 -10.72 -9.17
C LYS A 63 15.21 -11.56 -7.97
N VAL A 64 14.75 -12.81 -7.90
CA VAL A 64 15.17 -13.76 -6.86
C VAL A 64 16.61 -14.19 -7.16
N GLN A 65 17.56 -13.83 -6.29
CA GLN A 65 18.97 -14.17 -6.47
C GLN A 65 19.26 -15.66 -6.24
N ASP A 66 18.41 -16.36 -5.46
CA ASP A 66 18.55 -17.79 -5.12
C ASP A 66 17.34 -18.63 -5.59
N GLN A 67 17.12 -18.67 -6.91
CA GLN A 67 16.11 -19.57 -7.54
C GLN A 67 16.34 -21.06 -7.20
N GLU A 68 17.54 -21.44 -6.76
CA GLU A 68 17.90 -22.82 -6.43
C GLU A 68 17.17 -23.40 -5.20
N THR A 69 16.58 -22.57 -4.34
CA THR A 69 16.02 -23.04 -3.06
C THR A 69 14.50 -23.24 -3.07
N GLY A 70 13.79 -22.92 -4.16
CA GLY A 70 12.33 -22.95 -4.22
C GLY A 70 11.64 -22.07 -3.16
N LYS A 71 12.38 -21.12 -2.57
CA LYS A 71 11.95 -20.34 -1.42
C LYS A 71 11.11 -19.15 -1.86
N LYS A 72 9.84 -19.17 -1.49
CA LYS A 72 8.92 -18.06 -1.76
C LYS A 72 9.26 -16.80 -0.95
N LEU A 73 9.00 -15.63 -1.53
CA LEU A 73 9.22 -14.31 -0.95
C LEU A 73 8.08 -13.95 0.01
N PRO A 74 8.33 -13.19 1.10
CA PRO A 74 7.25 -12.55 1.83
C PRO A 74 6.41 -11.67 0.89
N VAL A 75 5.11 -11.56 1.19
CA VAL A 75 4.19 -10.69 0.44
C VAL A 75 3.94 -9.42 1.24
N LEU A 76 4.12 -8.27 0.63
CA LEU A 76 3.80 -6.96 1.18
C LEU A 76 2.61 -6.36 0.44
N VAL A 77 1.47 -6.19 1.11
CA VAL A 77 0.34 -5.42 0.58
C VAL A 77 0.51 -3.97 1.00
N TYR A 78 0.61 -3.07 0.03
CA TYR A 78 0.88 -1.65 0.26
C TYR A 78 -0.32 -0.79 -0.12
N PHE A 79 -0.66 0.17 0.74
CA PHE A 79 -1.69 1.18 0.50
C PHE A 79 -1.02 2.54 0.40
N HIS A 80 -1.18 3.23 -0.73
CA HIS A 80 -0.59 4.54 -0.93
C HIS A 80 -1.22 5.61 -0.04
N GLY A 81 -0.54 6.74 0.13
CA GLY A 81 -1.04 7.94 0.79
C GLY A 81 -1.83 8.84 -0.16
N GLY A 82 -1.88 10.13 0.14
CA GLY A 82 -2.62 11.11 -0.67
C GLY A 82 -3.97 11.53 -0.09
N GLY A 83 -4.15 11.44 1.23
CA GLY A 83 -5.32 11.98 1.93
C GLY A 83 -6.66 11.37 1.49
N PHE A 84 -6.65 10.16 0.92
CA PHE A 84 -7.78 9.51 0.25
C PHE A 84 -8.28 10.22 -1.03
N ILE A 85 -7.64 11.29 -1.48
CA ILE A 85 -8.15 12.16 -2.56
C ILE A 85 -7.24 12.13 -3.80
N ILE A 86 -5.93 11.95 -3.61
CA ILE A 86 -4.92 12.00 -4.67
C ILE A 86 -4.00 10.78 -4.64
N GLU A 87 -3.10 10.71 -5.61
CA GLU A 87 -2.15 9.63 -5.84
C GLU A 87 -2.82 8.31 -6.26
N SER A 88 -2.00 7.39 -6.73
CA SER A 88 -2.42 6.10 -7.29
C SER A 88 -1.30 5.07 -7.19
N ALA A 89 -1.62 3.79 -7.38
CA ALA A 89 -0.62 2.71 -7.36
C ALA A 89 0.39 2.80 -8.52
N ASP A 90 0.02 3.48 -9.61
CA ASP A 90 0.83 3.71 -10.81
C ASP A 90 1.47 5.11 -10.87
N SER A 91 1.31 5.92 -9.81
CA SER A 91 2.04 7.18 -9.66
C SER A 91 3.54 6.94 -9.58
N ALA A 92 4.36 7.80 -10.19
CA ALA A 92 5.81 7.70 -10.17
C ALA A 92 6.37 7.71 -8.74
N THR A 93 5.74 8.48 -7.84
CA THR A 93 6.10 8.54 -6.42
C THR A 93 6.04 7.16 -5.77
N TYR A 94 4.89 6.48 -5.87
CA TYR A 94 4.71 5.18 -5.23
C TYR A 94 5.33 4.04 -6.04
N HIS A 95 5.31 4.10 -7.37
CA HIS A 95 5.95 3.12 -8.24
C HIS A 95 7.46 3.02 -7.97
N ASN A 96 8.18 4.15 -7.98
CA ASN A 96 9.63 4.17 -7.77
C ASN A 96 10.00 3.76 -6.33
N TYR A 97 9.19 4.18 -5.36
CA TYR A 97 9.35 3.78 -3.97
C TYR A 97 9.20 2.26 -3.81
N LEU A 98 8.17 1.66 -4.42
CA LEU A 98 7.91 0.23 -4.27
C LEU A 98 8.85 -0.64 -5.09
N ASN A 99 9.38 -0.19 -6.23
CA ASN A 99 10.53 -0.83 -6.89
C ASN A 99 11.72 -0.93 -5.93
N SER A 100 12.07 0.18 -5.27
CA SER A 100 13.17 0.22 -4.31
C SER A 100 12.92 -0.70 -3.11
N VAL A 101 11.70 -0.69 -2.56
CA VAL A 101 11.33 -1.57 -1.43
C VAL A 101 11.38 -3.04 -1.83
N ALA A 102 10.82 -3.42 -2.98
CA ALA A 102 10.82 -4.80 -3.47
C ALA A 102 12.25 -5.34 -3.64
N ALA A 103 13.13 -4.55 -4.25
CA ALA A 103 14.51 -4.93 -4.50
C ALA A 103 15.35 -5.02 -3.21
N VAL A 104 15.27 -4.01 -2.33
CA VAL A 104 16.08 -3.97 -1.11
C VAL A 104 15.61 -4.97 -0.06
N ALA A 105 14.29 -5.11 0.12
CA ALA A 105 13.74 -5.99 1.14
C ALA A 105 13.55 -7.45 0.66
N GLY A 106 13.66 -7.71 -0.65
CA GLY A 106 13.45 -9.03 -1.22
C GLY A 106 12.02 -9.54 -0.97
N VAL A 107 11.02 -8.70 -1.28
CA VAL A 107 9.60 -8.99 -1.05
C VAL A 107 8.79 -8.84 -2.33
N LEU A 108 7.78 -9.68 -2.49
CA LEU A 108 6.76 -9.48 -3.52
C LEU A 108 5.79 -8.41 -3.01
N VAL A 109 5.63 -7.33 -3.76
CA VAL A 109 4.77 -6.21 -3.35
C VAL A 109 3.47 -6.24 -4.15
N VAL A 110 2.35 -5.99 -3.47
CA VAL A 110 1.02 -5.76 -4.06
C VAL A 110 0.58 -4.36 -3.65
N SER A 111 0.74 -3.39 -4.55
CA SER A 111 0.29 -2.01 -4.35
C SER A 111 -1.17 -1.87 -4.75
N VAL A 112 -2.02 -1.39 -3.84
CA VAL A 112 -3.46 -1.34 -4.06
C VAL A 112 -3.89 0.04 -4.58
N ASN A 113 -4.58 0.07 -5.72
CA ASN A 113 -5.22 1.29 -6.24
C ASN A 113 -6.69 1.32 -5.81
N TYR A 114 -6.93 1.84 -4.61
CA TYR A 114 -8.28 1.95 -4.04
C TYR A 114 -9.01 3.20 -4.55
N ARG A 115 -10.35 3.20 -4.50
CA ARG A 115 -11.16 4.35 -4.91
C ARG A 115 -10.93 5.58 -4.03
N LEU A 116 -10.89 6.75 -4.67
CA LEU A 116 -10.62 8.03 -4.03
C LEU A 116 -11.90 8.80 -3.71
N ALA A 117 -11.83 9.58 -2.64
CA ALA A 117 -12.77 10.62 -2.30
C ALA A 117 -12.52 11.87 -3.18
N PRO A 118 -13.56 12.70 -3.38
CA PRO A 118 -14.92 12.58 -2.86
C PRO A 118 -15.87 11.73 -3.72
N GLU A 119 -15.46 11.30 -4.92
CA GLU A 119 -16.33 10.52 -5.82
C GLU A 119 -16.76 9.20 -5.17
N ASN A 120 -15.88 8.64 -4.34
CA ASN A 120 -16.14 7.48 -3.52
C ASN A 120 -15.73 7.78 -2.07
N PRO A 121 -16.62 8.37 -1.25
CA PRO A 121 -16.32 8.65 0.15
C PRO A 121 -16.01 7.37 0.94
N LEU A 122 -15.32 7.52 2.08
CA LEU A 122 -15.16 6.41 3.02
C LEU A 122 -16.54 5.87 3.44
N PRO A 123 -16.75 4.53 3.49
CA PRO A 123 -15.72 3.48 3.60
C PRO A 123 -15.24 2.85 2.29
N ALA A 124 -15.55 3.40 1.11
CA ALA A 124 -15.25 2.75 -0.19
C ALA A 124 -13.78 2.31 -0.33
N GLY A 125 -12.83 3.20 -0.01
CA GLY A 125 -11.40 2.88 -0.05
C GLY A 125 -10.98 1.77 0.93
N TYR A 126 -11.66 1.65 2.07
CA TYR A 126 -11.42 0.55 3.02
C TYR A 126 -11.95 -0.78 2.50
N ASP A 127 -13.10 -0.77 1.83
CA ASP A 127 -13.72 -1.98 1.29
C ASP A 127 -12.89 -2.54 0.13
N ASP A 128 -12.40 -1.66 -0.75
CA ASP A 128 -11.46 -2.01 -1.83
C ASP A 128 -10.16 -2.58 -1.28
N SER A 129 -9.60 -1.93 -0.28
CA SER A 129 -8.37 -2.36 0.39
C SER A 129 -8.53 -3.73 1.06
N TRP A 130 -9.70 -4.00 1.63
CA TRP A 130 -10.02 -5.29 2.23
C TRP A 130 -10.20 -6.38 1.15
N ALA A 131 -10.85 -6.06 0.04
CA ALA A 131 -10.97 -6.97 -1.11
C ALA A 131 -9.59 -7.33 -1.68
N ALA A 132 -8.72 -6.34 -1.89
CA ALA A 132 -7.36 -6.53 -2.39
C ALA A 132 -6.49 -7.35 -1.43
N LEU A 133 -6.59 -7.12 -0.12
CA LEU A 133 -5.89 -7.93 0.89
C LEU A 133 -6.34 -9.39 0.85
N GLN A 134 -7.64 -9.65 0.77
CA GLN A 134 -8.16 -11.01 0.65
C GLN A 134 -7.71 -11.68 -0.65
N TRP A 135 -7.73 -10.94 -1.76
CA TRP A 135 -7.22 -11.42 -3.05
C TRP A 135 -5.74 -11.82 -2.97
N ALA A 136 -4.88 -10.97 -2.39
CA ALA A 136 -3.45 -11.27 -2.25
C ALA A 136 -3.20 -12.51 -1.37
N VAL A 137 -3.99 -12.69 -0.32
CA VAL A 137 -3.86 -13.86 0.59
C VAL A 137 -4.42 -15.15 -0.03
N SER A 138 -5.35 -15.03 -0.97
CA SER A 138 -5.92 -16.19 -1.68
C SER A 138 -4.93 -16.87 -2.62
N ALA A 139 -3.88 -16.15 -3.05
CA ALA A 139 -2.87 -16.62 -4.02
C ALA A 139 -3.47 -17.17 -5.32
N GLN A 140 -4.51 -16.50 -5.84
CA GLN A 140 -5.11 -16.85 -7.12
C GLN A 140 -4.32 -16.32 -8.33
N ASP A 141 -3.44 -15.33 -8.13
CA ASP A 141 -2.53 -14.82 -9.16
C ASP A 141 -1.27 -15.68 -9.26
N ASP A 142 -0.82 -15.96 -10.48
CA ASP A 142 0.33 -16.82 -10.76
C ASP A 142 1.62 -16.33 -10.09
N TRP A 143 1.90 -15.02 -10.07
CA TRP A 143 3.13 -14.52 -9.42
C TRP A 143 3.08 -14.71 -7.91
N ILE A 144 1.91 -14.50 -7.30
CA ILE A 144 1.73 -14.75 -5.86
C ILE A 144 1.77 -16.25 -5.58
N ALA A 145 1.16 -17.07 -6.43
CA ALA A 145 1.13 -18.52 -6.28
C ALA A 145 2.51 -19.14 -6.41
N GLU A 146 3.33 -18.69 -7.36
CA GLU A 146 4.66 -19.23 -7.65
C GLU A 146 5.72 -18.65 -6.72
N HIS A 147 5.72 -17.33 -6.55
CA HIS A 147 6.80 -16.62 -5.86
C HIS A 147 6.43 -16.09 -4.46
N GLY A 148 5.16 -16.02 -4.10
CA GLY A 148 4.68 -15.42 -2.86
C GLY A 148 4.42 -16.42 -1.71
N ASP A 149 4.91 -16.11 -0.52
CA ASP A 149 4.65 -16.84 0.72
C ASP A 149 3.47 -16.21 1.49
N THR A 150 2.27 -16.75 1.28
CA THR A 150 1.05 -16.29 1.96
C THR A 150 0.99 -16.61 3.47
N ALA A 151 1.97 -17.33 4.03
CA ALA A 151 2.15 -17.42 5.48
C ALA A 151 2.96 -16.24 6.07
N ARG A 152 3.59 -15.43 5.21
CA ARG A 152 4.36 -14.22 5.55
C ARG A 152 3.82 -13.01 4.78
N VAL A 153 2.56 -12.65 5.09
CA VAL A 153 1.93 -11.44 4.57
C VAL A 153 2.15 -10.27 5.54
N PHE A 154 2.58 -9.15 4.99
CA PHE A 154 2.71 -7.87 5.69
C PHE A 154 1.79 -6.85 5.02
N VAL A 155 1.22 -5.95 5.81
CA VAL A 155 0.45 -4.81 5.33
C VAL A 155 1.22 -3.54 5.69
N ALA A 156 1.34 -2.61 4.76
CA ALA A 156 1.97 -1.32 5.01
C ALA A 156 1.29 -0.18 4.23
N GLY A 157 1.56 1.05 4.67
CA GLY A 157 1.08 2.26 4.01
C GLY A 157 1.53 3.50 4.75
N ASP A 158 1.56 4.62 4.04
CA ASP A 158 1.96 5.94 4.55
C ASP A 158 0.76 6.89 4.57
N SER A 159 0.75 7.84 5.52
CA SER A 159 -0.31 8.86 5.61
C SER A 159 -1.72 8.22 5.62
N ALA A 160 -2.60 8.57 4.67
CA ALA A 160 -3.91 7.94 4.49
C ALA A 160 -3.84 6.40 4.34
N GLY A 161 -2.82 5.88 3.66
CA GLY A 161 -2.55 4.45 3.56
C GLY A 161 -2.23 3.81 4.92
N GLY A 162 -1.58 4.55 5.82
CA GLY A 162 -1.37 4.12 7.21
C GLY A 162 -2.68 4.00 7.99
N ASN A 163 -3.63 4.89 7.74
CA ASN A 163 -4.98 4.79 8.29
C ASN A 163 -5.73 3.55 7.74
N ILE A 164 -5.60 3.26 6.43
CA ILE A 164 -6.11 2.02 5.83
C ILE A 164 -5.50 0.80 6.52
N VAL A 165 -4.17 0.77 6.74
CA VAL A 165 -3.52 -0.34 7.47
C VAL A 165 -4.14 -0.54 8.84
N HIS A 166 -4.39 0.54 9.59
CA HIS A 166 -5.03 0.47 10.89
C HIS A 166 -6.40 -0.22 10.81
N GLU A 167 -7.25 0.23 9.87
CA GLU A 167 -8.58 -0.34 9.65
C GLU A 167 -8.52 -1.81 9.20
N MET A 168 -7.59 -2.17 8.31
CA MET A 168 -7.41 -3.56 7.87
C MET A 168 -7.03 -4.48 9.02
N LEU A 169 -6.19 -4.01 9.95
CA LEU A 169 -5.82 -4.77 11.14
C LEU A 169 -6.98 -4.92 12.11
N LEU A 170 -7.79 -3.86 12.30
CA LEU A 170 -9.01 -3.95 13.11
C LEU A 170 -9.97 -4.96 12.50
N ARG A 171 -10.29 -4.86 11.21
CA ARG A 171 -11.14 -5.82 10.48
C ARG A 171 -10.61 -7.25 10.59
N ALA A 172 -9.30 -7.47 10.39
CA ALA A 172 -8.68 -8.79 10.55
C ALA A 172 -8.71 -9.33 11.99
N SER A 173 -8.75 -8.46 12.99
CA SER A 173 -8.86 -8.85 14.40
C SER A 173 -10.31 -9.10 14.86
N SER A 174 -11.26 -8.34 14.31
CA SER A 174 -12.68 -8.38 14.64
C SER A 174 -13.44 -9.45 13.86
N ASN A 175 -12.85 -10.04 12.82
CA ASN A 175 -13.42 -11.16 12.06
C ASN A 175 -13.42 -12.50 12.86
N LYS A 176 -13.75 -12.41 14.14
CA LYS A 176 -14.29 -13.51 14.96
C LYS A 176 -15.73 -13.76 14.49
N GLY A 177 -15.89 -14.42 13.35
CA GLY A 177 -17.21 -14.91 12.94
C GLY A 177 -17.86 -15.76 14.04
N PRO A 178 -19.20 -15.91 14.05
CA PRO A 178 -19.88 -16.74 15.03
C PRO A 178 -19.32 -18.18 14.98
N ARG A 179 -19.21 -18.85 16.14
CA ARG A 179 -18.92 -20.29 16.22
C ARG A 179 -20.07 -21.05 15.57
N THR A 180 -20.01 -21.24 14.26
CA THR A 180 -20.91 -22.14 13.54
C THR A 180 -20.19 -23.47 13.31
N THR A 181 -20.64 -24.47 14.06
CA THR A 181 -20.37 -25.88 13.80
C THR A 181 -21.07 -26.28 12.49
N ARG A 182 -20.34 -26.33 11.38
CA ARG A 182 -20.45 -27.33 10.29
C ARG A 182 -19.85 -26.81 8.97
N GLY A 183 -18.87 -27.57 8.48
CA GLY A 183 -18.65 -27.91 7.07
C GLY A 183 -18.62 -26.78 6.03
N GLY A 184 -17.54 -26.02 5.98
CA GLY A 184 -17.22 -25.16 4.83
C GLY A 184 -15.86 -24.48 5.00
N THR A 185 -14.84 -24.97 4.30
CA THR A 185 -13.47 -24.42 4.37
C THR A 185 -13.41 -23.02 3.75
N ARG A 186 -13.38 -21.98 4.59
CA ARG A 186 -12.97 -20.62 4.21
C ARG A 186 -11.65 -20.30 4.91
N ARG A 187 -10.62 -19.90 4.15
CA ARG A 187 -9.36 -19.41 4.74
C ARG A 187 -9.65 -18.11 5.51
N ARG A 188 -9.23 -18.05 6.78
CA ARG A 188 -9.48 -16.89 7.67
C ARG A 188 -8.26 -15.98 7.70
N LEU A 189 -8.44 -14.68 7.90
CA LEU A 189 -7.34 -13.75 8.21
C LEU A 189 -7.25 -13.55 9.72
N GLN A 190 -6.03 -13.61 10.28
CA GLN A 190 -5.76 -13.27 11.68
C GLN A 190 -4.57 -12.32 11.73
N ALA A 191 -4.75 -11.17 12.39
CA ALA A 191 -3.67 -10.24 12.67
C ALA A 191 -2.89 -10.68 13.92
N ARG A 192 -1.55 -10.65 13.88
CA ARG A 192 -0.70 -10.70 15.07
C ARG A 192 0.11 -9.41 15.13
N ARG A 193 -0.05 -8.64 16.21
CA ARG A 193 0.65 -7.36 16.39
C ARG A 193 2.15 -7.62 16.53
N HIS A 194 2.93 -7.10 15.59
CA HIS A 194 4.33 -6.74 15.78
C HIS A 194 4.43 -5.30 15.31
N TRP A 195 4.39 -4.35 16.26
CA TRP A 195 4.50 -2.93 15.99
C TRP A 195 5.98 -2.55 16.06
N ARG A 196 6.52 -1.96 14.99
CA ARG A 196 7.78 -1.22 15.03
C ARG A 196 7.52 0.14 14.39
N SER A 197 7.43 1.19 15.19
CA SER A 197 7.61 2.54 14.70
C SER A 197 9.10 2.74 14.39
N SER A 198 9.48 2.86 13.12
CA SER A 198 10.79 3.41 12.77
C SER A 198 10.71 4.94 12.83
N GLY A 199 10.67 5.48 14.06
CA GLY A 199 10.98 6.87 14.31
C GLY A 199 12.49 7.01 14.38
N ALA A 200 13.14 7.46 13.31
CA ALA A 200 14.54 7.82 13.34
C ALA A 200 14.71 9.23 13.95
N SER A 201 14.45 9.38 15.26
CA SER A 201 14.86 10.55 16.03
C SER A 201 16.18 10.27 16.74
N GLY A 202 17.25 10.10 15.95
CA GLY A 202 18.62 10.05 16.46
C GLY A 202 19.26 11.44 16.42
N CYS A 203 18.85 12.37 17.29
CA CYS A 203 19.66 13.55 17.58
C CYS A 203 20.86 13.09 18.44
N SER A 204 22.01 12.82 17.81
CA SER A 204 23.27 12.80 18.56
C SER A 204 23.93 14.17 18.45
N CYS A 205 23.78 15.00 19.47
CA CYS A 205 24.67 16.13 19.69
C CYS A 205 26.07 15.60 19.99
N ALA A 206 26.91 15.43 18.97
CA ALA A 206 28.35 15.25 19.13
C ALA A 206 29.06 16.58 18.87
N ARG A 207 29.53 17.20 19.95
CA ARG A 207 30.32 18.43 19.94
C ARG A 207 31.77 18.08 19.56
N ARG A 208 32.27 18.46 18.36
CA ARG A 208 33.69 18.84 18.14
C ARG A 208 34.02 19.42 16.76
N ARG A 209 34.44 20.70 16.82
CA ARG A 209 35.55 21.43 16.14
C ARG A 209 35.74 21.37 14.61
N ARG A 210 35.62 22.57 14.02
CA ARG A 210 36.39 23.19 12.91
C ARG A 210 37.07 22.23 11.92
N THR A 211 36.47 22.03 10.74
CA THR A 211 36.79 22.65 9.43
C THR A 211 35.84 22.03 8.39
N GLY A 212 35.40 22.82 7.40
CA GLY A 212 34.28 22.50 6.50
C GLY A 212 34.47 21.26 5.63
N TRP A 213 33.38 20.79 5.02
CA TRP A 213 33.17 20.60 3.57
C TRP A 213 31.72 20.13 3.33
N GLY A 214 31.16 20.53 2.19
CA GLY A 214 29.72 20.60 1.91
C GLY A 214 28.98 19.26 1.78
N CYS A 215 27.68 19.28 2.14
CA CYS A 215 26.73 18.23 1.83
C CYS A 215 26.04 18.55 0.49
N SER A 216 26.25 17.69 -0.51
CA SER A 216 25.31 17.51 -1.62
C SER A 216 24.03 16.89 -1.06
N GLY A 217 22.93 17.65 -1.14
CA GLY A 217 21.65 17.28 -0.55
C GLY A 217 20.94 16.18 -1.32
N ALA A 218 21.11 14.92 -0.89
CA ALA A 218 20.10 13.89 -1.11
C ALA A 218 18.95 14.16 -0.13
N ARG A 219 17.83 14.71 -0.64
CA ARG A 219 16.60 14.86 0.14
C ARG A 219 16.10 13.48 0.56
N ARG A 220 16.30 13.11 1.83
CA ARG A 220 15.61 11.97 2.45
C ARG A 220 14.18 12.40 2.74
N TYR A 221 13.21 11.82 2.03
CA TYR A 221 11.81 11.90 2.44
C TYR A 221 11.61 10.94 3.62
N SER A 222 11.38 11.50 4.80
CA SER A 222 10.90 10.75 5.97
C SER A 222 9.38 10.66 5.88
N THR A 223 8.86 9.62 5.26
CA THR A 223 7.43 9.30 5.34
C THR A 223 7.22 8.31 6.49
N GLU A 224 6.36 8.67 7.46
CA GLU A 224 5.92 7.73 8.48
C GLU A 224 5.14 6.59 7.82
N THR A 225 5.79 5.43 7.67
CA THR A 225 5.18 4.22 7.12
C THR A 225 4.71 3.34 8.27
N THR A 226 3.43 2.95 8.27
CA THR A 226 2.88 1.95 9.19
C THR A 226 3.06 0.57 8.58
N MET A 227 3.53 -0.43 9.35
CA MET A 227 3.67 -1.81 8.88
C MET A 227 3.21 -2.80 9.96
N ALA A 228 2.54 -3.88 9.55
CA ALA A 228 2.12 -4.97 10.42
C ALA A 228 2.07 -6.32 9.69
N ARG A 229 2.08 -7.43 10.43
CA ARG A 229 1.99 -8.78 9.87
C ARG A 229 0.57 -9.33 9.98
N VAL A 230 0.07 -9.90 8.89
CA VAL A 230 -1.21 -10.63 8.82
C VAL A 230 -0.92 -12.09 8.45
N ARG A 231 -1.64 -13.04 9.03
CA ARG A 231 -1.55 -14.46 8.64
C ARG A 231 -2.89 -14.96 8.14
N ALA A 232 -2.86 -15.76 7.08
CA ALA A 232 -3.95 -16.68 6.81
C ALA A 232 -3.99 -17.75 7.91
N ALA A 233 -5.08 -17.85 8.65
CA ALA A 233 -5.36 -18.97 9.53
C ALA A 233 -5.61 -20.21 8.66
N ARG A 234 -4.76 -21.23 8.84
CA ARG A 234 -5.06 -22.59 8.37
C ARG A 234 -6.06 -23.19 9.36
N GLU A 235 -7.21 -23.63 8.89
CA GLU A 235 -8.04 -24.55 9.66
C GLU A 235 -7.30 -25.89 9.69
N VAL A 236 -6.95 -26.34 10.89
CA VAL A 236 -6.43 -27.70 11.13
C VAL A 236 -7.62 -28.63 10.89
N ARG A 237 -7.47 -29.57 9.96
CA ARG A 237 -8.45 -30.64 9.73
C ARG A 237 -8.46 -31.60 10.92
#